data_AF-A0A4U0HGW4-F1
#
_entry.id   AF-A0A4U0HGW4-F1
#
_cell.length_a   1.000
_cell.length_b   1.000
_cell.length_c   1.000
_cell.angle_alpha   90.00
_cell.angle_beta   90.00
_cell.angle_gamma   90.00
#
_symmetry.space_group_name_H-M   'P 1'
#
loop_
_entity.id
_entity.type
_entity.pdbx_description
1 polymer ?
#
loop_
_entity_poly.entity_id
_entity_poly.type
_entity_poly.pdbx_seq_one_letter_code
_entity_poly.pdbx_strand_id
1 'polypeptide(L)'
;MVVFRNWKYNRSAHWLVPGTYLGSDSYGDWIFQPAGSLVARPGVAFFAESDAVQLLPREGDFVATFYDDTYPGDFRIYIDLATGIRVDPLLPAGWEVQVTDMDLDVIRSVTGRVYVDDEDEFAEHRVSMDYPEALAEQIQASCRALYEQVLAEAAPFDGTALTWLNKGRT
;
A
#
# COMPACT_ATOMS: atom_id res chain seq x y z
N MET A 1 13.64 2.05 -11.32
CA MET A 1 12.42 2.84 -11.06
C MET A 1 11.24 1.90 -11.04
N VAL A 2 10.39 2.03 -10.04
CA VAL A 2 9.05 1.42 -9.97
C VAL A 2 8.06 2.55 -9.75
N VAL A 3 6.92 2.54 -10.44
CA VAL A 3 5.86 3.53 -10.21
C VAL A 3 4.59 2.78 -9.84
N PHE A 4 4.05 3.03 -8.66
CA PHE A 4 2.71 2.58 -8.31
C PHE A 4 1.71 3.56 -8.92
N ARG A 5 0.80 3.04 -9.73
CA ARG A 5 -0.33 3.76 -10.30
C ARG A 5 -1.62 3.09 -9.81
N ASN A 6 -2.30 3.79 -8.92
CA ASN A 6 -3.53 3.37 -8.30
C ASN A 6 -4.72 3.96 -9.08
N TRP A 7 -5.78 3.17 -9.17
CA TRP A 7 -7.07 3.53 -9.73
C TRP A 7 -8.14 3.19 -8.71
N LYS A 8 -9.22 3.95 -8.66
CA LYS A 8 -10.44 3.44 -8.02
C LYS A 8 -11.11 2.42 -8.95
N TYR A 9 -12.00 1.60 -8.41
CA TYR A 9 -12.66 0.51 -9.14
C TYR A 9 -13.35 0.97 -10.44
N ASN A 10 -13.98 2.16 -10.42
CA ASN A 10 -14.59 2.79 -11.59
C ASN A 10 -13.59 3.31 -12.63
N ARG A 11 -12.29 3.00 -12.47
CA ARG A 11 -11.16 3.37 -13.33
C ARG A 11 -10.81 4.86 -13.31
N SER A 12 -11.30 5.61 -12.33
CA SER A 12 -10.80 6.96 -12.10
C SER A 12 -9.40 6.92 -11.50
N ALA A 13 -8.57 7.90 -11.87
CA ALA A 13 -7.19 7.99 -11.40
C ALA A 13 -7.17 8.26 -9.89
N HIS A 14 -6.33 7.52 -9.16
CA HIS A 14 -6.12 7.70 -7.73
C HIS A 14 -4.66 8.14 -7.48
N TRP A 15 -3.95 7.52 -6.53
CA TRP A 15 -2.57 7.86 -6.21
C TRP A 15 -1.55 7.35 -7.24
N LEU A 16 -0.53 8.16 -7.49
CA LEU A 16 0.68 7.82 -8.22
C LEU A 16 1.88 8.09 -7.31
N VAL A 17 2.72 7.08 -7.14
CA VAL A 17 3.91 7.18 -6.28
C VAL A 17 5.10 6.44 -6.91
N PRO A 18 6.22 7.14 -7.23
CA PRO A 18 7.43 6.52 -7.71
C PRO A 18 8.31 6.01 -6.56
N GLY A 19 9.15 5.04 -6.86
CA GLY A 19 10.12 4.47 -5.93
C GLY A 19 11.24 3.68 -6.60
N THR A 20 12.13 3.14 -5.79
CA THR A 20 13.30 2.37 -6.20
C THR A 20 13.15 0.93 -5.77
N TYR A 21 13.18 0.00 -6.73
CA TYR A 21 13.17 -1.43 -6.43
C TYR A 21 14.43 -1.83 -5.62
N LEU A 22 14.23 -2.50 -4.48
CA LEU A 22 15.30 -2.96 -3.61
C LEU A 22 15.62 -4.44 -3.77
N GLY A 23 14.68 -5.24 -4.26
CA GLY A 23 14.79 -6.69 -4.32
C GLY A 23 13.54 -7.37 -3.76
N SER A 24 13.65 -8.68 -3.52
CA SER A 24 12.55 -9.50 -3.02
C SER A 24 13.00 -10.50 -1.96
N ASP A 25 12.02 -10.96 -1.19
CA ASP A 25 12.11 -12.10 -0.29
C ASP A 25 10.88 -13.02 -0.46
N SER A 26 10.62 -13.86 0.54
CA SER A 26 9.47 -14.77 0.57
C SER A 26 8.13 -14.03 0.66
N TYR A 27 8.11 -12.80 1.18
CA TYR A 27 6.89 -12.03 1.38
C TYR A 27 6.51 -11.23 0.13
N GLY A 28 7.49 -10.84 -0.68
CA GLY A 28 7.23 -10.16 -1.94
C GLY A 28 8.38 -9.31 -2.42
N ASP A 29 8.03 -8.26 -3.13
CA ASP A 29 8.93 -7.32 -3.78
C ASP A 29 8.92 -5.99 -3.01
N TRP A 30 10.11 -5.48 -2.67
CA TRP A 30 10.28 -4.31 -1.80
C TRP A 30 10.73 -3.08 -2.61
N ILE A 31 10.05 -1.96 -2.40
CA ILE A 31 10.26 -0.71 -3.11
C ILE A 31 10.50 0.41 -2.10
N PHE A 32 11.63 1.08 -2.21
CA PHE A 32 11.95 2.24 -1.38
C PHE A 32 11.36 3.52 -1.95
N GLN A 33 10.79 4.34 -1.08
CA GLN A 33 10.30 5.68 -1.39
C GLN A 33 11.03 6.68 -0.50
N PRO A 34 12.08 7.38 -0.98
CA PRO A 34 12.79 8.35 -0.16
C PRO A 34 11.91 9.56 0.16
N ALA A 35 12.21 10.23 1.28
CA ALA A 35 11.75 11.59 1.51
C ALA A 35 12.03 12.48 0.28
N GLY A 36 11.08 13.33 -0.08
CA GLY A 36 11.11 14.12 -1.31
C GLY A 36 10.52 13.41 -2.55
N SER A 37 10.05 12.15 -2.42
CA SER A 37 9.32 11.47 -3.51
C SER A 37 7.99 12.14 -3.81
N LEU A 38 7.59 12.22 -5.08
CA LEU A 38 6.29 12.76 -5.49
C LEU A 38 5.17 11.81 -5.07
N VAL A 39 4.17 12.31 -4.35
CA VAL A 39 2.91 11.62 -4.08
C VAL A 39 1.79 12.46 -4.69
N ALA A 40 1.04 11.90 -5.64
CA ALA A 40 0.07 12.68 -6.41
C ALA A 40 -1.20 11.92 -6.71
N ARG A 41 -2.35 12.60 -6.65
CA ARG A 41 -3.65 12.17 -7.18
C ARG A 41 -4.32 13.34 -7.90
N PRO A 42 -5.44 13.17 -8.61
CA PRO A 42 -6.16 14.31 -9.18
C PRO A 42 -6.44 15.40 -8.14
N GLY A 43 -5.98 16.63 -8.41
CA GLY A 43 -6.20 17.80 -7.56
C GLY A 43 -5.26 17.95 -6.35
N VAL A 44 -4.44 16.94 -6.02
CA VAL A 44 -3.52 16.98 -4.87
C VAL A 44 -2.17 16.38 -5.24
N ALA A 45 -1.09 17.11 -4.99
CA ALA A 45 0.27 16.59 -5.10
C ALA A 45 1.16 17.20 -4.01
N PHE A 46 2.04 16.38 -3.45
CA PHE A 46 3.00 16.79 -2.43
C PHE A 46 4.28 15.95 -2.53
N PHE A 47 5.30 16.35 -1.79
CA PHE A 47 6.53 15.58 -1.62
C PHE A 47 6.49 14.87 -0.27
N ALA A 48 6.81 13.58 -0.25
CA ALA A 48 6.84 12.79 0.97
C ALA A 48 7.81 13.41 1.99
N GLU A 49 7.36 13.55 3.24
CA GLU A 49 8.16 14.19 4.30
C GLU A 49 9.17 13.23 4.93
N SER A 50 8.97 11.93 4.81
CA SER A 50 9.89 10.90 5.31
C SER A 50 10.14 9.81 4.28
N ASP A 51 11.12 8.97 4.58
CA ASP A 51 11.29 7.72 3.87
C ASP A 51 10.16 6.74 4.20
N ALA A 52 9.86 5.86 3.25
CA ALA A 52 9.00 4.71 3.42
C ALA A 52 9.54 3.53 2.61
N VAL A 53 9.09 2.34 2.93
CA VAL A 53 9.25 1.17 2.07
C VAL A 53 7.91 0.52 1.82
N GLN A 54 7.62 0.20 0.56
CA GLN A 54 6.44 -0.54 0.16
C GLN A 54 6.77 -2.01 -0.10
N LEU A 55 5.84 -2.87 0.27
CA LEU A 55 5.80 -4.28 -0.08
C LEU A 55 4.68 -4.49 -1.10
N LEU A 56 5.07 -4.95 -2.29
CA LEU A 56 4.18 -5.63 -3.23
C LEU A 56 4.17 -7.11 -2.86
N PRO A 57 3.09 -7.66 -2.29
CA PRO A 57 3.11 -9.01 -1.75
C PRO A 57 3.24 -10.06 -2.86
N ARG A 58 3.87 -11.19 -2.52
CA ARG A 58 3.94 -12.37 -3.40
C ARG A 58 2.54 -12.96 -3.63
N GLU A 59 1.73 -12.97 -2.58
CA GLU A 59 0.37 -13.48 -2.54
C GLU A 59 -0.51 -12.52 -1.73
N GLY A 60 -1.77 -12.35 -2.15
CA GLY A 60 -2.72 -11.45 -1.53
C GLY A 60 -2.98 -10.19 -2.34
N ASP A 61 -4.15 -9.60 -2.10
CA ASP A 61 -4.64 -8.44 -2.84
C ASP A 61 -4.50 -7.17 -1.98
N PHE A 62 -3.27 -6.73 -1.74
CA PHE A 62 -2.97 -5.52 -0.96
C PHE A 62 -1.61 -4.92 -1.37
N VAL A 63 -1.34 -3.70 -0.90
CA VAL A 63 0.00 -3.11 -0.88
C VAL A 63 0.26 -2.60 0.52
N ALA A 64 1.41 -2.93 1.11
CA ALA A 64 1.75 -2.47 2.46
C ALA A 64 2.86 -1.43 2.42
N THR A 65 2.66 -0.29 3.07
CA THR A 65 3.63 0.79 3.23
C THR A 65 4.09 0.85 4.69
N PHE A 66 5.40 0.87 4.90
CA PHE A 66 6.02 0.86 6.21
C PHE A 66 6.83 2.13 6.45
N TYR A 67 6.68 2.67 7.65
CA TYR A 67 7.31 3.90 8.11
C TYR A 67 8.12 3.63 9.39
N ASP A 68 9.18 4.40 9.62
CA ASP A 68 9.90 4.42 10.89
C ASP A 68 9.59 5.70 11.69
N ASP A 69 10.34 5.91 12.77
CA ASP A 69 10.15 7.06 13.67
C ASP A 69 10.45 8.42 13.04
N THR A 70 10.98 8.46 11.80
CA THR A 70 11.16 9.71 11.05
C THR A 70 9.89 10.20 10.39
N TYR A 71 8.86 9.35 10.25
CA TYR A 71 7.57 9.76 9.72
C TYR A 71 6.83 10.70 10.70
N PRO A 72 6.43 11.91 10.27
CA PRO A 72 5.83 12.91 11.17
C PRO A 72 4.38 12.61 11.56
N GLY A 73 3.71 11.68 10.84
CA GLY A 73 2.34 11.28 11.11
C GLY A 73 2.21 10.14 12.12
N ASP A 74 1.00 9.59 12.24
CA ASP A 74 0.69 8.57 13.25
C ASP A 74 0.92 7.12 12.76
N PHE A 75 1.46 6.90 11.57
CA PHE A 75 1.52 5.57 10.96
C PHE A 75 2.88 4.87 11.16
N ARG A 76 2.83 3.54 11.33
CA ARG A 76 4.00 2.64 11.21
C ARG A 76 3.79 1.62 10.12
N ILE A 77 2.56 1.14 9.97
CA ILE A 77 2.14 0.26 8.89
C ILE A 77 0.82 0.83 8.35
N TYR A 78 0.76 0.98 7.04
CA TYR A 78 -0.44 1.36 6.29
C TYR A 78 -0.63 0.33 5.18
N ILE A 79 -1.75 -0.38 5.17
CA ILE A 79 -2.01 -1.44 4.18
C ILE A 79 -3.26 -1.09 3.39
N ASP A 80 -3.07 -0.75 2.12
CA ASP A 80 -4.15 -0.53 1.17
C ASP A 80 -4.66 -1.89 0.67
N LEU A 81 -5.93 -2.20 0.90
CA LEU A 81 -6.56 -3.32 0.20
C LEU A 81 -6.73 -2.96 -1.27
N ALA A 82 -6.43 -3.94 -2.12
CA ALA A 82 -6.38 -3.74 -3.55
C ALA A 82 -7.01 -4.90 -4.31
N THR A 83 -7.08 -4.76 -5.63
CA THR A 83 -7.29 -5.86 -6.57
C THR A 83 -6.65 -5.53 -7.92
N GLY A 84 -6.64 -6.50 -8.83
CA GLY A 84 -6.17 -6.29 -10.21
C GLY A 84 -4.70 -5.86 -10.31
N ILE A 85 -3.88 -6.24 -9.33
CA ILE A 85 -2.46 -5.90 -9.27
C ILE A 85 -1.76 -6.48 -10.50
N ARG A 86 -1.14 -5.60 -11.29
CA ARG A 86 -0.36 -5.99 -12.47
C ARG A 86 0.95 -5.22 -12.51
N VAL A 87 2.03 -5.88 -12.92
CA VAL A 87 3.32 -5.25 -13.13
C VAL A 87 3.61 -5.17 -14.62
N ASP A 88 3.68 -3.97 -15.16
CA ASP A 88 3.96 -3.69 -16.57
C ASP A 88 5.35 -3.07 -16.76
N PRO A 89 5.98 -3.21 -17.93
CA PRO A 89 7.19 -2.47 -18.26
C PRO A 89 6.94 -0.96 -18.32
N LEU A 90 7.77 -0.17 -17.65
CA LEU A 90 7.82 1.29 -17.80
C LEU A 90 8.96 1.65 -18.76
N LEU A 91 8.64 2.23 -19.91
CA LEU A 91 9.63 2.60 -20.93
C LEU A 91 10.36 3.91 -20.58
N PRO A 92 11.65 4.06 -20.94
CA PRO A 92 12.50 3.05 -21.58
C PRO A 92 13.05 1.99 -20.60
N ALA A 93 13.00 2.24 -19.29
CA ALA A 93 13.46 1.31 -18.27
C ALA A 93 12.74 1.52 -16.93
N GLY A 94 12.28 0.41 -16.34
CA GLY A 94 11.57 0.40 -15.06
C GLY A 94 10.31 -0.45 -15.12
N TRP A 95 9.51 -0.35 -14.06
CA TRP A 95 8.25 -1.07 -13.92
C TRP A 95 7.14 -0.14 -13.45
N GLU A 96 5.92 -0.38 -13.90
CA GLU A 96 4.72 0.28 -13.39
C GLU A 96 3.83 -0.78 -12.74
N VAL A 97 3.53 -0.60 -11.46
CA VAL A 97 2.59 -1.44 -10.71
C VAL A 97 1.22 -0.78 -10.82
N GLN A 98 0.32 -1.43 -11.54
CA GLN A 98 -1.07 -1.02 -11.71
C GLN A 98 -1.87 -1.67 -10.58
N VAL A 99 -2.57 -0.86 -9.80
CA VAL A 99 -3.32 -1.31 -8.63
C VAL A 99 -4.73 -0.73 -8.69
N THR A 100 -5.75 -1.55 -8.42
CA THR A 100 -7.11 -1.05 -8.18
C THR A 100 -7.32 -0.99 -6.67
N ASP A 101 -7.42 0.21 -6.14
CA ASP A 101 -7.69 0.52 -4.75
C ASP A 101 -9.13 0.09 -4.39
N MET A 102 -9.27 -0.62 -3.27
CA MET A 102 -10.55 -1.16 -2.79
C MET A 102 -11.00 -0.50 -1.48
N ASP A 103 -10.56 0.74 -1.26
CA ASP A 103 -10.96 1.68 -0.19
C ASP A 103 -10.60 1.28 1.24
N LEU A 104 -10.66 0.01 1.63
CA LEU A 104 -10.35 -0.41 2.99
C LEU A 104 -8.85 -0.36 3.27
N ASP A 105 -8.51 0.18 4.43
CA ASP A 105 -7.12 0.24 4.91
C ASP A 105 -6.96 -0.45 6.26
N VAL A 106 -5.86 -1.18 6.45
CA VAL A 106 -5.45 -1.67 7.78
C VAL A 106 -4.25 -0.88 8.25
N ILE A 107 -4.39 -0.21 9.39
CA ILE A 107 -3.36 0.70 9.92
C ILE A 107 -2.87 0.22 11.28
N ARG A 108 -1.54 0.24 11.48
CA ARG A 108 -0.91 0.20 12.80
C ARG A 108 -0.24 1.54 13.10
N SER A 109 -0.72 2.19 14.15
CA SER A 109 -0.22 3.50 14.58
C SER A 109 1.14 3.45 15.29
N VAL A 110 1.73 4.61 15.57
CA VAL A 110 2.98 4.73 16.36
C VAL A 110 2.81 4.23 17.79
N THR A 111 1.58 4.25 18.31
CA THR A 111 1.25 3.74 19.64
C THR A 111 1.04 2.23 19.68
N GLY A 112 1.09 1.56 18.52
CA GLY A 112 0.80 0.14 18.37
C GLY A 112 -0.69 -0.20 18.25
N ARG A 113 -1.60 0.78 18.32
CA ARG A 113 -3.03 0.56 18.04
C ARG A 113 -3.21 0.14 16.58
N VAL A 114 -3.97 -0.94 16.37
CA VAL A 114 -4.38 -1.44 15.05
C VAL A 114 -5.87 -1.16 14.83
N TYR A 115 -6.23 -0.62 13.66
CA TYR A 115 -7.61 -0.32 13.28
C TYR A 115 -7.79 -0.41 11.76
N VAL A 116 -9.05 -0.51 11.33
CA VAL A 116 -9.45 -0.41 9.93
C VAL A 116 -9.90 1.03 9.68
N ASP A 117 -9.46 1.62 8.56
CA ASP A 117 -9.89 2.96 8.12
C ASP A 117 -10.78 2.85 6.87
N ASP A 118 -11.51 3.93 6.56
CA ASP A 118 -12.31 4.11 5.34
C ASP A 118 -13.42 3.05 5.10
N GLU A 119 -13.96 2.48 6.19
CA GLU A 119 -15.11 1.56 6.14
C GLU A 119 -16.38 2.19 5.54
N ASP A 120 -16.56 3.50 5.73
CA ASP A 120 -17.67 4.28 5.17
C ASP A 120 -17.48 4.59 3.69
N GLU A 121 -16.27 4.96 3.26
CA GLU A 121 -15.90 5.09 1.84
C GLU A 121 -16.14 3.77 1.10
N PHE A 122 -15.68 2.64 1.66
CA PHE A 122 -15.94 1.32 1.09
C PHE A 122 -17.44 1.00 1.00
N ALA A 123 -18.23 1.37 2.00
CA ALA A 123 -19.68 1.18 1.97
C ALA A 123 -20.36 2.01 0.88
N GLU A 124 -19.92 3.25 0.68
CA GLU A 124 -20.41 4.10 -0.40
C GLU A 124 -19.99 3.59 -1.78
N HIS A 125 -18.70 3.31 -1.97
CA HIS A 125 -18.12 2.92 -3.26
C HIS A 125 -18.60 1.58 -3.76
N ARG A 126 -18.87 0.62 -2.86
CA ARG A 126 -19.53 -0.65 -3.23
C ARG A 126 -20.79 -0.43 -4.03
N VAL A 127 -21.59 0.56 -3.65
CA VAL A 127 -22.86 0.89 -4.33
C VAL A 127 -22.60 1.81 -5.52
N SER A 128 -21.86 2.90 -5.32
CA SER A 128 -21.72 3.95 -6.34
C SER A 128 -20.84 3.53 -7.53
N MET A 129 -19.95 2.56 -7.35
CA MET A 129 -19.07 2.01 -8.38
C MET A 129 -19.42 0.58 -8.79
N ASP A 130 -20.53 0.03 -8.29
CA ASP A 130 -21.06 -1.29 -8.66
C ASP A 130 -20.06 -2.44 -8.42
N TYR A 131 -19.56 -2.55 -7.18
CA TYR A 131 -18.66 -3.65 -6.82
C TYR A 131 -19.45 -4.96 -6.87
N PRO A 132 -18.95 -6.02 -7.55
CA PRO A 132 -19.55 -7.34 -7.43
C PRO A 132 -19.56 -7.80 -5.97
N GLU A 133 -20.69 -8.32 -5.49
CA GLU A 133 -20.84 -8.73 -4.08
C GLU A 133 -19.73 -9.70 -3.63
N ALA A 134 -19.41 -10.69 -4.47
CA ALA A 134 -18.34 -11.65 -4.19
C ALA A 134 -16.96 -10.98 -4.05
N LEU A 135 -16.70 -9.90 -4.80
CA LEU A 135 -15.47 -9.12 -4.66
C LEU A 135 -15.48 -8.35 -3.33
N ALA A 136 -16.60 -7.70 -2.99
CA ALA A 136 -16.73 -6.99 -1.72
C ALA A 136 -16.52 -7.93 -0.52
N GLU A 137 -17.14 -9.10 -0.54
CA GLU A 137 -16.96 -10.14 0.49
C GLU A 137 -15.50 -10.60 0.60
N GLN A 138 -14.82 -10.80 -0.55
CA GLN A 138 -13.40 -11.17 -0.58
C GLN A 138 -12.53 -10.08 0.04
N ILE A 139 -12.73 -8.80 -0.32
CA ILE A 139 -11.95 -7.68 0.23
C ILE A 139 -12.17 -7.55 1.74
N GLN A 140 -13.42 -7.68 2.22
CA GLN A 140 -13.70 -7.66 3.67
C GLN A 140 -13.08 -8.85 4.42
N ALA A 141 -13.03 -10.03 3.79
CA ALA A 141 -12.35 -11.19 4.37
C ALA A 141 -10.83 -10.97 4.44
N SER A 142 -10.22 -10.45 3.37
CA SER A 142 -8.80 -10.10 3.33
C SER A 142 -8.44 -9.02 4.35
N CYS A 143 -9.26 -7.98 4.48
CA CYS A 143 -9.09 -6.92 5.46
C CYS A 143 -9.05 -7.47 6.89
N ARG A 144 -10.03 -8.32 7.27
CA ARG A 144 -10.03 -8.98 8.58
C ARG A 144 -8.80 -9.86 8.80
N ALA A 145 -8.39 -10.61 7.79
CA ALA A 145 -7.21 -11.47 7.91
C ALA A 145 -5.90 -10.66 8.08
N LEU A 146 -5.78 -9.52 7.39
CA LEU A 146 -4.64 -8.62 7.53
C LEU A 146 -4.66 -7.90 8.88
N TYR A 147 -5.83 -7.46 9.33
CA TYR A 147 -6.00 -6.90 10.68
C TYR A 147 -5.45 -7.84 11.75
N GLU A 148 -5.84 -9.11 11.72
CA GLU A 148 -5.36 -10.11 12.69
C GLU A 148 -3.84 -10.36 12.56
N GLN A 149 -3.30 -10.39 11.34
CA GLN A 149 -1.85 -10.56 11.13
C GLN A 149 -1.05 -9.37 11.68
N VAL A 150 -1.51 -8.15 11.43
CA VAL A 150 -0.88 -6.92 11.93
C VAL A 150 -1.00 -6.83 13.45
N LEU A 151 -2.16 -7.18 14.00
CA LEU A 151 -2.39 -7.21 15.45
C LEU A 151 -1.51 -8.25 16.15
N ALA A 152 -1.29 -9.39 15.52
CA ALA A 152 -0.41 -10.44 16.03
C ALA A 152 1.09 -10.17 15.77
N GLU A 153 1.42 -9.06 15.09
CA GLU A 153 2.79 -8.75 14.61
C GLU A 153 3.40 -9.94 13.86
N ALA A 154 2.59 -10.62 13.04
CA ALA A 154 3.04 -11.72 12.20
C ALA A 154 3.85 -11.17 11.01
N ALA A 155 4.94 -11.84 10.64
CA ALA A 155 5.73 -11.45 9.48
C ALA A 155 4.84 -11.38 8.21
N PRO A 156 5.00 -10.35 7.35
CA PRO A 156 6.07 -9.34 7.34
C PRO A 156 5.86 -8.11 8.24
N PHE A 157 4.83 -8.09 9.10
CA PHE A 157 4.46 -6.97 9.98
C PHE A 157 5.19 -6.94 11.33
N ASP A 158 6.26 -7.75 11.48
CA ASP A 158 7.05 -7.99 12.69
C ASP A 158 8.30 -7.10 12.83
N GLY A 159 8.43 -6.10 11.95
CA GLY A 159 9.64 -5.27 11.83
C GLY A 159 10.59 -5.67 10.70
N THR A 160 10.29 -6.73 9.93
CA THR A 160 11.01 -7.12 8.71
C THR A 160 11.33 -5.92 7.80
N ALA A 161 10.37 -5.00 7.64
CA ALA A 161 10.49 -3.81 6.80
C ALA A 161 11.67 -2.88 7.17
N LEU A 162 12.13 -2.86 8.44
CA LEU A 162 13.23 -1.98 8.87
C LEU A 162 14.54 -2.32 8.15
N THR A 163 14.78 -3.59 7.85
CA THR A 163 15.95 -4.04 7.09
C THR A 163 15.92 -3.47 5.67
N TRP A 164 14.75 -3.47 5.04
CA TRP A 164 14.55 -2.93 3.70
C TRP A 164 14.62 -1.40 3.66
N LEU A 165 14.06 -0.72 4.67
CA LEU A 165 14.18 0.72 4.81
C LEU A 165 15.66 1.16 4.92
N ASN A 166 16.45 0.47 5.75
CA ASN A 166 17.88 0.73 5.86
C ASN A 166 18.63 0.47 4.55
N LYS A 167 18.27 -0.58 3.82
CA LYS A 167 18.84 -0.87 2.49
C LYS A 167 18.53 0.22 1.47
N GLY A 168 17.36 0.85 1.54
CA GLY A 168 16.99 1.94 0.64
C GLY A 168 17.78 3.23 0.87
N ARG A 169 18.34 3.42 2.06
CA ARG A 169 19.11 4.61 2.46
C ARG A 169 20.61 4.55 2.11
N THR A 170 21.10 3.39 1.67
CA THR A 170 22.52 3.17 1.30
C THR A 170 22.72 3.35 -0.19
#